data_AF-A0A957INC5-F1
#
_entry.id   AF-A0A957INC5-F1
#
_cell.length_a   1.000
_cell.length_b   1.000
_cell.length_c   1.000
_cell.angle_alpha   90.00
_cell.angle_beta   90.00
_cell.angle_gamma   90.00
#
_symmetry.space_group_name_H-M   'P 1'
#
loop_
_entity.id
_entity.type
_entity.pdbx_description
1 polymer ?
#
loop_
_entity_poly.entity_id
_entity_poly.type
_entity_poly.pdbx_seq_one_letter_code
_entity_poly.pdbx_strand_id
1 'polypeptide(L)'
;MDMTQEWQRRFESLAAAIDETKAMAKEVATRRRRELSMLFLAEQLSDELGQLDLYMLVHEMMQTKTCADLLGALEDFIGEAFPFFWEGYYGEHAALPTSPDFPPRYVMQMILKQPATDLSLVQQAIQQRRRIDGSLSTVQGRALLLADRLAEMALWPAIQAGYLPPATSALCYLDNRVQARLVPYFEVVLVGIAFASMLDGDKPTRDFLAIPHEIGHHLFWNGRIPNTATPLHQALLVTAVEAGLSEDSWQVRWLEEIFCDTYALLVGGPAVALDFQDMLDDDTPAHFCEDTDKHPIPEIRPRIQTEILRRITDQDGLPLYCSVPDQLDANWEAWIARNELADYFQISGVAKEMSGQEILEGLEPILAVVLESLQALRPLPGSSNAWSGELPEGADVTALYAQFQQLANPGEGDVLVNIMLDWFKSRLTGQEPGLETAVYFQRLQQREKSFAAHLEAVPNLFTGDWVQNFLFQGWSDEGPLGGSGSTRTLPSGGWEVPDPITLTDSYGNPIANMPLTGSWNPASTQQKNNFTATTNSSGQFNANGVFSSTVNCCTLTVVYNENQQSATFYKPGASSCP
;
A
#
# COMPACT_ATOMS: atom_id res chain seq x y z
N MET A 1 25.04 20.71 -20.20
CA MET A 1 23.95 20.13 -21.00
C MET A 1 22.74 20.99 -20.73
N ASP A 2 21.99 21.37 -21.76
CA ASP A 2 20.75 22.13 -21.56
C ASP A 2 19.79 21.27 -20.72
N MET A 3 19.27 21.82 -19.63
CA MET A 3 18.32 21.11 -18.75
C MET A 3 17.12 20.62 -19.54
N THR A 4 16.76 21.34 -20.61
CA THR A 4 15.71 20.93 -21.52
C THR A 4 16.09 19.59 -22.21
N GLN A 5 17.21 19.56 -22.93
CA GLN A 5 17.69 18.36 -23.63
C GLN A 5 17.83 17.14 -22.69
N GLU A 6 18.14 17.37 -21.41
CA GLU A 6 18.19 16.29 -20.42
C GLU A 6 16.84 15.60 -20.20
N TRP A 7 15.77 16.38 -20.00
CA TRP A 7 14.44 15.84 -19.75
C TRP A 7 13.90 15.08 -20.96
N GLN A 8 14.08 15.65 -22.16
CA GLN A 8 13.68 15.00 -23.41
C GLN A 8 14.35 13.63 -23.58
N ARG A 9 15.67 13.55 -23.34
CA ARG A 9 16.42 12.29 -23.39
C ARG A 9 15.93 11.27 -22.36
N ARG A 10 15.59 11.71 -21.15
CA ARG A 10 15.05 10.82 -20.09
C ARG A 10 13.67 10.28 -20.48
N PHE A 11 12.80 11.11 -21.04
CA PHE A 11 11.51 10.71 -21.58
C PHE A 11 11.65 9.68 -22.70
N GLU A 12 12.50 9.95 -23.70
CA GLU A 12 12.77 9.01 -24.81
C GLU A 12 13.31 7.67 -24.31
N SER A 13 14.18 7.69 -23.28
CA SER A 13 14.71 6.46 -22.67
C SER A 13 13.63 5.65 -21.96
N LEU A 14 12.71 6.32 -21.26
CA LEU A 14 11.58 5.68 -20.59
C LEU A 14 10.60 5.07 -21.60
N ALA A 15 10.24 5.81 -22.65
CA ALA A 15 9.36 5.32 -23.72
C ALA A 15 9.95 4.06 -24.39
N ALA A 16 11.24 4.07 -24.72
CA ALA A 16 11.92 2.89 -25.27
C ALA A 16 11.89 1.68 -24.32
N ALA A 17 12.05 1.90 -23.00
CA ALA A 17 11.97 0.84 -22.00
C ALA A 17 10.54 0.27 -21.85
N ILE A 18 9.50 1.10 -22.02
CA ILE A 18 8.11 0.65 -22.06
C ILE A 18 7.90 -0.26 -23.29
N ASP A 19 8.37 0.14 -24.47
CA ASP A 19 8.27 -0.67 -25.69
C ASP A 19 8.95 -2.03 -25.56
N GLU A 20 10.17 -2.07 -25.00
CA GLU A 20 10.88 -3.33 -24.73
C GLU A 20 10.07 -4.23 -23.78
N THR A 21 9.47 -3.64 -22.75
CA THR A 21 8.66 -4.38 -21.77
C THR A 21 7.36 -4.90 -22.39
N LYS A 22 6.71 -4.12 -23.27
CA LYS A 22 5.56 -4.59 -24.06
C LYS A 22 5.92 -5.76 -24.95
N ALA A 23 7.09 -5.71 -25.60
CA ALA A 23 7.58 -6.83 -26.40
C ALA A 23 7.81 -8.09 -25.54
N MET A 24 8.38 -7.94 -24.35
CA MET A 24 8.55 -9.03 -23.38
C MET A 24 7.21 -9.63 -22.94
N ALA A 25 6.21 -8.80 -22.57
CA ALA A 25 4.88 -9.27 -22.19
C ALA A 25 4.20 -10.03 -23.34
N LYS A 26 4.29 -9.51 -24.56
CA LYS A 26 3.74 -10.15 -25.77
C LYS A 26 4.38 -11.50 -26.06
N GLU A 27 5.69 -11.63 -25.89
CA GLU A 27 6.42 -12.89 -26.03
C GLU A 27 5.90 -13.94 -25.02
N VAL A 28 5.80 -13.57 -23.74
CA VAL A 28 5.28 -14.43 -22.68
C VAL A 28 3.86 -14.88 -22.98
N ALA A 29 2.95 -13.96 -23.32
CA ALA A 29 1.57 -14.27 -23.68
C ALA A 29 1.46 -15.22 -24.88
N THR A 30 2.30 -15.00 -25.91
CA THR A 30 2.33 -15.85 -27.11
C THR A 30 2.78 -17.26 -26.77
N ARG A 31 3.81 -17.40 -25.94
CA ARG A 31 4.30 -18.70 -25.46
C ARG A 31 3.23 -19.42 -24.65
N ARG A 32 2.57 -18.75 -23.71
CA ARG A 32 1.51 -19.34 -22.87
C ARG A 32 0.31 -19.81 -23.68
N ARG A 33 -0.11 -19.02 -24.66
CA ARG A 33 -1.20 -19.41 -25.56
C ARG A 33 -0.89 -20.71 -26.32
N ARG A 34 0.37 -20.90 -26.75
CA ARG A 34 0.81 -22.14 -27.41
C ARG A 34 0.80 -23.32 -26.44
N GLU A 35 1.35 -23.14 -25.24
CA GLU A 35 1.35 -24.17 -24.17
C GLU A 35 -0.10 -24.60 -23.85
N LEU A 36 -1.02 -23.64 -23.73
CA LEU A 36 -2.42 -23.90 -23.43
C LEU A 36 -3.11 -24.66 -24.55
N SER A 37 -2.86 -24.25 -25.80
CA SER A 37 -3.41 -24.93 -26.98
C SER A 37 -2.93 -26.39 -27.06
N MET A 38 -1.66 -26.65 -26.71
CA MET A 38 -1.12 -28.01 -26.66
C MET A 38 -1.78 -28.86 -25.56
N LEU A 39 -2.00 -28.31 -24.37
CA LEU A 39 -2.68 -29.01 -23.27
C LEU A 39 -4.13 -29.37 -23.64
N PHE A 40 -4.87 -28.46 -24.29
CA PHE A 40 -6.23 -28.72 -24.76
C PHE A 40 -6.29 -29.78 -25.87
N LEU A 41 -5.32 -29.79 -26.79
CA LEU A 41 -5.27 -30.78 -27.88
C LEU A 41 -4.86 -32.18 -27.40
N ALA A 42 -4.21 -32.30 -26.26
CA ALA A 42 -3.68 -33.58 -25.78
C ALA A 42 -4.74 -34.50 -25.12
N GLU A 43 -5.99 -34.06 -24.92
CA GLU A 43 -7.01 -34.79 -24.13
C GLU A 43 -6.54 -35.23 -22.71
N GLN A 44 -5.39 -34.77 -22.24
CA GLN A 44 -4.70 -35.22 -21.01
C GLN A 44 -5.18 -34.51 -19.72
N LEU A 45 -6.34 -33.87 -19.75
CA LEU A 45 -6.81 -33.07 -18.61
C LEU A 45 -7.39 -33.90 -17.45
N SER A 46 -7.42 -35.24 -17.52
CA SER A 46 -8.31 -36.03 -16.66
C SER A 46 -7.80 -36.41 -15.28
N ASP A 47 -6.49 -36.56 -14.99
CA ASP A 47 -6.12 -37.27 -13.75
C ASP A 47 -4.98 -36.61 -12.94
N GLU A 48 -5.30 -35.60 -12.13
CA GLU A 48 -4.48 -35.05 -11.01
C GLU A 48 -3.37 -34.03 -11.33
N LEU A 49 -2.59 -34.15 -12.41
CA LEU A 49 -1.54 -33.16 -12.75
C LEU A 49 -2.02 -32.01 -13.66
N GLY A 50 -3.24 -32.09 -14.20
CA GLY A 50 -3.71 -31.21 -15.28
C GLY A 50 -4.43 -29.93 -14.85
N GLN A 51 -5.08 -29.89 -13.67
CA GLN A 51 -5.94 -28.75 -13.30
C GLN A 51 -5.16 -27.57 -12.72
N LEU A 52 -4.24 -27.82 -11.79
CA LEU A 52 -3.45 -26.74 -11.17
C LEU A 52 -2.56 -26.06 -12.21
N ASP A 53 -1.88 -26.81 -13.07
CA ASP A 53 -1.03 -26.25 -14.12
C ASP A 53 -1.82 -25.46 -15.17
N LEU A 54 -3.02 -25.94 -15.52
CA LEU A 54 -3.95 -25.22 -16.37
C LEU A 54 -4.41 -23.91 -15.71
N TYR A 55 -4.73 -23.96 -14.42
CA TYR A 55 -5.07 -22.79 -13.63
C TYR A 55 -3.95 -21.76 -13.65
N MET A 56 -2.72 -22.19 -13.35
CA MET A 56 -1.54 -21.33 -13.41
C MET A 56 -1.39 -20.68 -14.78
N LEU A 57 -1.52 -21.46 -15.84
CA LEU A 57 -1.29 -21.00 -17.21
C LEU A 57 -2.32 -19.96 -17.65
N VAL A 58 -3.58 -20.21 -17.34
CA VAL A 58 -4.69 -19.29 -17.58
C VAL A 58 -4.47 -17.98 -16.81
N HIS A 59 -4.13 -18.09 -15.54
CA HIS A 59 -3.92 -16.95 -14.68
C HIS A 59 -2.68 -16.13 -15.10
N GLU A 60 -1.56 -16.78 -15.43
CA GLU A 60 -0.38 -16.14 -16.02
C GLU A 60 -0.74 -15.37 -17.31
N MET A 61 -1.63 -15.92 -18.14
CA MET A 61 -2.10 -15.22 -19.35
C MET A 61 -2.93 -13.97 -19.01
N MET A 62 -3.81 -14.05 -18.00
CA MET A 62 -4.59 -12.90 -17.53
C MET A 62 -3.67 -11.81 -17.02
N GLN A 63 -2.73 -12.16 -16.15
CA GLN A 63 -1.79 -11.19 -15.58
C GLN A 63 -0.86 -10.60 -16.64
N THR A 64 -0.41 -11.40 -17.62
CA THR A 64 0.36 -10.87 -18.75
C THR A 64 -0.47 -9.88 -19.58
N LYS A 65 -1.78 -10.13 -19.75
CA LYS A 65 -2.68 -9.18 -20.39
C LYS A 65 -2.83 -7.90 -19.55
N THR A 66 -3.07 -8.03 -18.24
CA THR A 66 -3.13 -6.89 -17.31
C THR A 66 -1.84 -6.06 -17.38
N CYS A 67 -0.66 -6.69 -17.39
CA CYS A 67 0.61 -6.00 -17.60
C CYS A 67 0.66 -5.27 -18.94
N ALA A 68 0.21 -5.90 -20.04
CA ALA A 68 0.23 -5.27 -21.35
C ALA A 68 -0.72 -4.05 -21.43
N ASP A 69 -1.92 -4.17 -20.85
CA ASP A 69 -2.88 -3.07 -20.78
C ASP A 69 -2.32 -1.93 -19.91
N LEU A 70 -1.75 -2.25 -18.75
CA LEU A 70 -1.10 -1.29 -17.85
C LEU A 70 0.08 -0.57 -18.52
N LEU A 71 0.90 -1.27 -19.29
CA LEU A 71 1.97 -0.64 -20.08
C LEU A 71 1.42 0.25 -21.21
N GLY A 72 0.25 -0.10 -21.75
CA GLY A 72 -0.53 0.75 -22.66
C GLY A 72 -0.87 2.07 -21.99
N ALA A 73 -1.61 2.00 -20.88
CA ALA A 73 -2.03 3.15 -20.10
C ALA A 73 -0.83 3.98 -19.58
N LEU A 74 0.27 3.34 -19.20
CA LEU A 74 1.50 4.01 -18.81
C LEU A 74 2.11 4.82 -19.96
N GLU A 75 2.18 4.25 -21.17
CA GLU A 75 2.67 4.95 -22.35
C GLU A 75 1.80 6.16 -22.68
N ASP A 76 0.49 5.98 -22.75
CA ASP A 76 -0.47 7.04 -23.05
C ASP A 76 -0.37 8.16 -22.00
N PHE A 77 -0.33 7.77 -20.72
CA PHE A 77 -0.19 8.68 -19.62
C PHE A 77 1.10 9.53 -19.74
N ILE A 78 2.27 8.92 -19.92
CA ILE A 78 3.51 9.70 -20.03
C ILE A 78 3.56 10.52 -21.31
N GLY A 79 2.96 10.01 -22.38
CA GLY A 79 2.86 10.68 -23.69
C GLY A 79 2.00 11.93 -23.64
N GLU A 80 1.02 11.99 -22.74
CA GLU A 80 0.21 13.17 -22.47
C GLU A 80 0.83 14.08 -21.39
N ALA A 81 1.24 13.52 -20.26
CA ALA A 81 1.66 14.29 -19.10
C ALA A 81 3.03 14.95 -19.27
N PHE A 82 4.00 14.27 -19.88
CA PHE A 82 5.32 14.84 -20.07
C PHE A 82 5.27 16.10 -20.96
N PRO A 83 4.68 16.07 -22.18
CA PRO A 83 4.56 17.27 -23.00
C PRO A 83 3.78 18.39 -22.31
N PHE A 84 2.70 18.07 -21.58
CA PHE A 84 1.92 19.07 -20.85
C PHE A 84 2.77 19.87 -19.85
N PHE A 85 3.48 19.19 -18.94
CA PHE A 85 4.32 19.88 -17.95
C PHE A 85 5.56 20.51 -18.58
N TRP A 86 6.12 19.85 -19.57
CA TRP A 86 7.28 20.35 -20.30
C TRP A 86 6.98 21.69 -20.99
N GLU A 87 5.95 21.74 -21.83
CA GLU A 87 5.55 22.95 -22.56
C GLU A 87 5.06 24.02 -21.57
N GLY A 88 4.35 23.60 -20.53
CA GLY A 88 3.84 24.48 -19.48
C GLY A 88 4.92 25.18 -18.65
N TYR A 89 6.10 24.58 -18.47
CA TYR A 89 7.21 25.17 -17.69
C TYR A 89 8.36 25.71 -18.53
N TYR A 90 8.67 25.09 -19.67
CA TYR A 90 9.86 25.37 -20.47
C TYR A 90 9.54 25.76 -21.92
N GLY A 91 8.27 25.70 -22.34
CA GLY A 91 7.85 26.10 -23.68
C GLY A 91 7.86 27.60 -23.89
N GLU A 92 7.66 28.03 -25.15
CA GLU A 92 7.60 29.45 -25.53
C GLU A 92 6.44 30.21 -24.85
N HIS A 93 5.42 29.46 -24.41
CA HIS A 93 4.23 29.96 -23.72
C HIS A 93 4.10 29.35 -22.32
N ALA A 94 5.22 29.21 -21.59
CA ALA A 94 5.22 28.69 -20.22
C ALA A 94 4.16 29.41 -19.36
N ALA A 95 3.08 28.68 -19.04
CA ALA A 95 1.87 29.21 -18.42
C ALA A 95 1.51 28.49 -17.12
N LEU A 96 2.23 27.42 -16.76
CA LEU A 96 1.97 26.71 -15.50
C LEU A 96 2.56 27.48 -14.31
N PRO A 97 1.81 27.62 -13.21
CA PRO A 97 2.30 28.28 -12.01
C PRO A 97 3.44 27.47 -11.37
N THR A 98 4.45 28.18 -10.86
CA THR A 98 5.54 27.55 -10.09
C THR A 98 5.24 27.63 -8.61
N SER A 99 5.37 26.51 -7.89
CA SER A 99 5.34 26.49 -6.43
C SER A 99 6.78 26.42 -5.87
N PRO A 100 7.11 27.16 -4.79
CA PRO A 100 8.37 26.98 -4.07
C PRO A 100 8.56 25.56 -3.52
N ASP A 101 7.46 24.93 -3.09
CA ASP A 101 7.48 23.57 -2.53
C ASP A 101 7.63 22.51 -3.63
N PHE A 102 7.19 22.84 -4.84
CA PHE A 102 7.20 21.95 -6.01
C PHE A 102 7.76 22.68 -7.25
N PRO A 103 9.07 22.95 -7.28
CA PRO A 103 9.67 23.65 -8.41
C PRO A 103 9.52 22.81 -9.69
N PRO A 104 9.50 23.43 -10.89
CA PRO A 104 9.33 22.71 -12.16
C PRO A 104 10.26 21.51 -12.34
N ARG A 105 11.50 21.61 -11.85
CA ARG A 105 12.47 20.51 -11.86
C ARG A 105 11.99 19.29 -11.08
N TYR A 106 11.39 19.51 -9.91
CA TYR A 106 10.83 18.45 -9.06
C TYR A 106 9.65 17.79 -9.77
N VAL A 107 8.73 18.58 -10.34
CA VAL A 107 7.58 18.07 -11.09
C VAL A 107 8.01 17.20 -12.26
N MET A 108 8.94 17.69 -13.10
CA MET A 108 9.48 16.92 -14.22
C MET A 108 10.20 15.64 -13.77
N GLN A 109 10.83 15.68 -12.59
CA GLN A 109 11.44 14.49 -12.01
C GLN A 109 10.37 13.49 -11.60
N MET A 110 9.31 13.91 -10.91
CA MET A 110 8.23 13.03 -10.44
C MET A 110 7.45 12.40 -11.59
N ILE A 111 7.13 13.18 -12.64
CA ILE A 111 6.37 12.68 -13.80
C ILE A 111 7.11 11.60 -14.60
N LEU A 112 8.43 11.49 -14.43
CA LEU A 112 9.24 10.43 -15.03
C LEU A 112 9.60 9.34 -14.02
N LYS A 113 9.89 9.69 -12.77
CA LYS A 113 10.35 8.75 -11.74
C LYS A 113 9.24 7.78 -11.34
N GLN A 114 8.01 8.26 -11.18
CA GLN A 114 6.89 7.43 -10.76
C GLN A 114 6.59 6.35 -11.84
N PRO A 115 6.32 6.72 -13.12
CA PRO A 115 6.24 5.77 -14.22
C PRO A 115 7.42 4.81 -14.38
N ALA A 116 8.66 5.28 -14.19
CA ALA A 116 9.83 4.41 -14.26
C ALA A 116 9.84 3.35 -13.13
N THR A 117 9.39 3.73 -11.94
CA THR A 117 9.24 2.80 -10.82
C THR A 117 8.15 1.78 -11.14
N ASP A 118 6.99 2.23 -11.61
CA ASP A 118 5.88 1.35 -11.99
C ASP A 118 6.28 0.37 -13.10
N LEU A 119 7.01 0.85 -14.12
CA LEU A 119 7.58 0.02 -15.17
C LEU A 119 8.48 -1.07 -14.60
N SER A 120 9.36 -0.74 -13.64
CA SER A 120 10.27 -1.71 -13.02
C SER A 120 9.51 -2.80 -12.25
N LEU A 121 8.42 -2.44 -11.56
CA LEU A 121 7.56 -3.39 -10.85
C LEU A 121 6.81 -4.31 -11.83
N VAL A 122 6.33 -3.77 -12.96
CA VAL A 122 5.69 -4.57 -14.02
C VAL A 122 6.70 -5.53 -14.66
N GLN A 123 7.94 -5.08 -14.93
CA GLN A 123 9.02 -5.94 -15.42
C GLN A 123 9.30 -7.07 -14.42
N GLN A 124 9.40 -6.74 -13.13
CA GLN A 124 9.61 -7.70 -12.04
C GLN A 124 8.48 -8.72 -11.97
N ALA A 125 7.22 -8.27 -12.00
CA ALA A 125 6.03 -9.13 -12.01
C ALA A 125 6.04 -10.12 -13.19
N ILE A 126 6.43 -9.67 -14.39
CA ILE A 126 6.56 -10.52 -15.58
C ILE A 126 7.71 -11.51 -15.39
N GLN A 127 8.87 -11.05 -14.94
CA GLN A 127 10.08 -11.87 -14.80
C GLN A 127 9.93 -12.97 -13.76
N GLN A 128 9.34 -12.67 -12.59
CA GLN A 128 9.11 -13.64 -11.51
C GLN A 128 8.14 -14.77 -11.91
N ARG A 129 7.31 -14.52 -12.94
CA ARG A 129 6.41 -15.52 -13.54
C ARG A 129 7.03 -16.27 -14.72
N ARG A 130 8.24 -15.91 -15.18
CA ARG A 130 8.90 -16.62 -16.29
C ARG A 130 9.30 -18.02 -15.86
N ARG A 131 8.89 -19.01 -16.66
CA ARG A 131 9.33 -20.41 -16.51
C ARG A 131 10.66 -20.61 -17.23
N ILE A 132 11.65 -21.11 -16.50
CA ILE A 132 12.91 -21.58 -17.06
C ILE A 132 12.65 -23.01 -17.56
N ASP A 133 12.81 -23.23 -18.87
CA ASP A 133 12.95 -24.57 -19.47
C ASP A 133 11.75 -25.54 -19.47
N GLY A 134 10.51 -25.01 -19.55
CA GLY A 134 9.33 -25.85 -19.78
C GLY A 134 8.89 -26.69 -18.57
N SER A 135 9.45 -26.41 -17.39
CA SER A 135 8.98 -26.99 -16.13
C SER A 135 7.59 -26.47 -15.76
N LEU A 136 6.87 -27.29 -15.00
CA LEU A 136 5.61 -26.97 -14.34
C LEU A 136 5.94 -26.02 -13.17
N SER A 137 5.70 -24.71 -13.38
CA SER A 137 5.83 -23.57 -12.45
C SER A 137 7.06 -23.43 -11.52
N THR A 138 7.58 -22.20 -11.39
CA THR A 138 8.55 -21.86 -10.34
C THR A 138 7.82 -21.68 -9.00
N VAL A 139 8.51 -21.87 -7.87
CA VAL A 139 7.96 -21.54 -6.53
C VAL A 139 7.47 -20.10 -6.48
N GLN A 140 8.23 -19.17 -7.09
CA GLN A 140 7.83 -17.77 -7.27
C GLN A 140 6.49 -17.63 -8.00
N GLY A 141 6.34 -18.32 -9.14
CA GLY A 141 5.11 -18.29 -9.92
C GLY A 141 3.91 -18.85 -9.17
N ARG A 142 4.10 -19.86 -8.30
CA ARG A 142 3.03 -20.42 -7.47
C ARG A 142 2.63 -19.49 -6.33
N ALA A 143 3.59 -18.91 -5.63
CA ALA A 143 3.30 -17.92 -4.59
C ALA A 143 2.58 -16.70 -5.17
N LEU A 144 3.01 -16.21 -6.33
CA LEU A 144 2.37 -15.08 -7.02
C LEU A 144 0.97 -15.41 -7.51
N LEU A 145 0.72 -16.64 -7.97
CA LEU A 145 -0.62 -17.08 -8.33
C LEU A 145 -1.57 -17.08 -7.14
N LEU A 146 -1.12 -17.60 -5.99
CA LEU A 146 -1.87 -17.57 -4.73
C LEU A 146 -2.16 -16.13 -4.30
N ALA A 147 -1.15 -15.25 -4.34
CA ALA A 147 -1.32 -13.83 -4.03
C ALA A 147 -2.31 -13.14 -4.96
N ASP A 148 -2.17 -13.30 -6.29
CA ASP A 148 -3.09 -12.69 -7.25
C ASP A 148 -4.53 -13.14 -7.00
N ARG A 149 -4.73 -14.45 -6.75
CA ARG A 149 -6.03 -15.02 -6.42
C ARG A 149 -6.62 -14.36 -5.18
N LEU A 150 -5.85 -14.30 -4.09
CA LEU A 150 -6.29 -13.71 -2.84
C LEU A 150 -6.56 -12.21 -2.98
N ALA A 151 -5.77 -11.48 -3.78
CA ALA A 151 -5.99 -10.08 -4.07
C ALA A 151 -7.27 -9.84 -4.89
N GLU A 152 -7.54 -10.66 -5.90
CA GLU A 152 -8.81 -10.63 -6.65
C GLU A 152 -10.01 -10.97 -5.75
N MET A 153 -9.88 -12.00 -4.90
CA MET A 153 -10.89 -12.33 -3.89
C MET A 153 -11.13 -11.19 -2.91
N ALA A 154 -10.09 -10.45 -2.55
CA ALA A 154 -10.18 -9.28 -1.69
C ALA A 154 -10.77 -8.07 -2.39
N LEU A 155 -10.61 -7.88 -3.71
CA LEU A 155 -11.25 -6.80 -4.47
C LEU A 155 -12.74 -7.05 -4.71
N TRP A 156 -13.12 -8.33 -4.86
CA TRP A 156 -14.44 -8.71 -5.35
C TRP A 156 -15.62 -8.14 -4.54
N PRO A 157 -15.63 -8.15 -3.19
CA PRO A 157 -16.71 -7.58 -2.41
C PRO A 157 -16.96 -6.11 -2.72
N ALA A 158 -15.90 -5.30 -2.80
CA ALA A 158 -15.99 -3.89 -3.12
C ALA A 158 -16.47 -3.62 -4.55
N ILE A 159 -16.06 -4.47 -5.51
CA ILE A 159 -16.56 -4.42 -6.89
C ILE A 159 -18.06 -4.74 -6.94
N GLN A 160 -18.51 -5.80 -6.26
CA GLN A 160 -19.91 -6.23 -6.25
C GLN A 160 -20.82 -5.21 -5.58
N ALA A 161 -20.36 -4.58 -4.50
CA ALA A 161 -21.09 -3.52 -3.83
C ALA A 161 -21.04 -2.17 -4.58
N GLY A 162 -20.26 -2.08 -5.67
CA GLY A 162 -20.20 -0.90 -6.53
C GLY A 162 -19.30 0.22 -6.00
N TYR A 163 -18.41 -0.07 -5.05
CA TYR A 163 -17.40 0.89 -4.60
C TYR A 163 -16.25 1.03 -5.61
N LEU A 164 -15.88 -0.07 -6.26
CA LEU A 164 -14.83 -0.10 -7.27
C LEU A 164 -15.42 -0.40 -8.65
N PRO A 165 -14.80 0.14 -9.72
CA PRO A 165 -15.18 -0.21 -11.08
C PRO A 165 -15.07 -1.71 -11.33
N PRO A 166 -15.98 -2.31 -12.12
CA PRO A 166 -15.93 -3.73 -12.46
C PRO A 166 -14.65 -4.18 -13.19
N ALA A 167 -13.90 -3.23 -13.75
CA ALA A 167 -12.66 -3.43 -14.47
C ALA A 167 -11.42 -3.56 -13.58
N THR A 168 -11.53 -3.18 -12.31
CA THR A 168 -10.45 -3.16 -11.30
C THR A 168 -9.86 -4.56 -11.15
N SER A 169 -8.52 -4.64 -11.09
CA SER A 169 -7.79 -5.90 -10.92
C SER A 169 -6.58 -5.72 -10.01
N ALA A 170 -6.00 -6.83 -9.57
CA ALA A 170 -4.74 -6.85 -8.84
C ALA A 170 -3.62 -7.47 -9.68
N LEU A 171 -2.41 -6.93 -9.53
CA LEU A 171 -1.17 -7.53 -10.04
C LEU A 171 -0.18 -7.63 -8.89
N CYS A 172 0.09 -8.86 -8.45
CA CYS A 172 1.03 -9.10 -7.36
C CYS A 172 2.47 -9.26 -7.89
N TYR A 173 3.45 -8.96 -7.05
CA TYR A 173 4.87 -9.20 -7.31
C TYR A 173 5.59 -9.51 -6.00
N LEU A 174 6.69 -10.25 -6.03
CA LEU A 174 7.47 -10.51 -4.82
C LEU A 174 8.36 -9.32 -4.52
N ASP A 175 8.37 -8.89 -3.27
CA ASP A 175 9.10 -7.75 -2.75
C ASP A 175 9.64 -8.05 -1.34
N ASN A 176 10.29 -7.09 -0.70
CA ASN A 176 10.80 -7.22 0.66
C ASN A 176 9.71 -7.17 1.74
N ARG A 177 8.51 -6.65 1.44
CA ARG A 177 7.37 -6.56 2.35
C ARG A 177 6.05 -6.60 1.58
N VAL A 178 4.95 -6.80 2.30
CA VAL A 178 3.61 -6.62 1.75
C VAL A 178 3.32 -5.11 1.66
N GLN A 179 2.87 -4.64 0.50
CA GLN A 179 2.49 -3.23 0.28
C GLN A 179 1.61 -3.07 -0.96
N ALA A 180 0.58 -2.24 -0.89
CA ALA A 180 -0.15 -1.76 -2.04
C ALA A 180 0.51 -0.51 -2.62
N ARG A 181 0.49 -0.43 -3.94
CA ARG A 181 0.85 0.77 -4.68
C ARG A 181 -0.30 1.17 -5.58
N LEU A 182 -0.68 2.43 -5.45
CA LEU A 182 -1.73 3.04 -6.25
C LEU A 182 -1.20 3.37 -7.65
N VAL A 183 -1.97 3.00 -8.66
CA VAL A 183 -1.71 3.32 -10.06
C VAL A 183 -2.76 4.32 -10.51
N PRO A 184 -2.41 5.61 -10.71
CA PRO A 184 -3.41 6.62 -11.02
C PRO A 184 -4.02 6.40 -12.41
N TYR A 185 -3.21 6.04 -13.40
CA TYR A 185 -3.58 5.96 -14.81
C TYR A 185 -4.24 4.64 -15.25
N PHE A 186 -4.49 3.69 -14.34
CA PHE A 186 -5.08 2.41 -14.70
C PHE A 186 -5.85 1.79 -13.53
N GLU A 187 -6.93 1.05 -13.79
CA GLU A 187 -7.71 0.37 -12.75
C GLU A 187 -7.01 -0.93 -12.29
N VAL A 188 -5.84 -0.77 -11.67
CA VAL A 188 -5.08 -1.85 -11.07
C VAL A 188 -4.49 -1.43 -9.74
N VAL A 189 -4.43 -2.38 -8.82
CA VAL A 189 -3.61 -2.29 -7.62
C VAL A 189 -2.38 -3.18 -7.79
N LEU A 190 -1.19 -2.61 -7.60
CA LEU A 190 0.04 -3.39 -7.54
C LEU A 190 0.28 -3.80 -6.10
N VAL A 191 0.39 -5.10 -5.83
CA VAL A 191 0.57 -5.61 -4.46
C VAL A 191 1.91 -6.33 -4.35
N GLY A 192 2.84 -5.72 -3.62
CA GLY A 192 4.08 -6.38 -3.21
C GLY A 192 3.77 -7.46 -2.19
N ILE A 193 4.45 -8.60 -2.28
CA ILE A 193 4.31 -9.75 -1.37
C ILE A 193 5.69 -10.13 -0.87
N ALA A 194 5.86 -10.33 0.43
CA ALA A 194 7.17 -10.64 0.99
C ALA A 194 7.78 -11.91 0.34
N PHE A 195 9.08 -11.90 0.05
CA PHE A 195 9.79 -13.10 -0.41
C PHE A 195 9.67 -14.27 0.59
N ALA A 196 9.47 -13.98 1.88
CA ALA A 196 9.22 -14.97 2.92
C ALA A 196 7.97 -15.82 2.65
N SER A 197 7.00 -15.30 1.91
CA SER A 197 5.76 -16.01 1.58
C SER A 197 5.96 -17.21 0.65
N MET A 198 7.17 -17.40 0.12
CA MET A 198 7.55 -18.58 -0.66
C MET A 198 8.07 -19.74 0.19
N LEU A 199 8.35 -19.54 1.48
CA LEU A 199 9.08 -20.52 2.30
C LEU A 199 8.28 -21.83 2.48
N ASP A 200 6.95 -21.75 2.53
CA ASP A 200 6.07 -22.92 2.71
C ASP A 200 5.64 -23.58 1.39
N GLY A 201 6.30 -23.24 0.29
CA GLY A 201 6.12 -23.86 -1.02
C GLY A 201 4.74 -23.56 -1.62
N ASP A 202 3.85 -24.56 -1.57
CA ASP A 202 2.54 -24.49 -2.21
C ASP A 202 1.42 -24.10 -1.24
N LYS A 203 1.74 -23.93 0.04
CA LYS A 203 0.78 -23.51 1.05
C LYS A 203 0.82 -21.99 1.22
N PRO A 204 -0.35 -21.34 1.33
CA PRO A 204 -0.40 -19.93 1.67
C PRO A 204 0.16 -19.72 3.08
N THR A 205 1.18 -18.86 3.19
CA THR A 205 1.73 -18.39 4.46
C THR A 205 0.80 -17.34 5.08
N ARG A 206 1.02 -17.04 6.36
CA ARG A 206 0.28 -15.99 7.07
C ARG A 206 0.45 -14.61 6.43
N ASP A 207 1.59 -14.34 5.79
CA ASP A 207 1.86 -13.05 5.11
C ASP A 207 0.79 -12.65 4.08
N PHE A 208 0.10 -13.63 3.47
CA PHE A 208 -0.97 -13.34 2.52
C PHE A 208 -2.22 -12.74 3.19
N LEU A 209 -2.36 -12.85 4.53
CA LEU A 209 -3.45 -12.23 5.30
C LEU A 209 -3.33 -10.70 5.39
N ALA A 210 -2.18 -10.13 5.03
CA ALA A 210 -2.03 -8.69 4.87
C ALA A 210 -2.64 -8.16 3.55
N ILE A 211 -2.89 -9.02 2.55
CA ILE A 211 -3.44 -8.59 1.25
C ILE A 211 -4.75 -7.79 1.40
N PRO A 212 -5.77 -8.23 2.17
CA PRO A 212 -7.00 -7.47 2.34
C PRO A 212 -6.77 -6.07 2.90
N HIS A 213 -5.80 -5.89 3.78
CA HIS A 213 -5.44 -4.58 4.34
C HIS A 213 -4.90 -3.65 3.24
N GLU A 214 -3.97 -4.16 2.41
CA GLU A 214 -3.44 -3.42 1.25
C GLU A 214 -4.51 -3.08 0.21
N ILE A 215 -5.46 -3.98 -0.03
CA ILE A 215 -6.62 -3.71 -0.87
C ILE A 215 -7.53 -2.65 -0.22
N GLY A 216 -7.61 -2.62 1.11
CA GLY A 216 -8.25 -1.57 1.89
C GLY A 216 -7.71 -0.18 1.55
N HIS A 217 -6.39 -0.01 1.46
CA HIS A 217 -5.80 1.27 1.03
C HIS A 217 -6.23 1.64 -0.38
N HIS A 218 -6.19 0.69 -1.32
CA HIS A 218 -6.64 0.94 -2.67
C HIS A 218 -8.11 1.40 -2.71
N LEU A 219 -8.98 0.72 -1.96
CA LEU A 219 -10.39 1.05 -1.84
C LEU A 219 -10.62 2.42 -1.20
N PHE A 220 -9.88 2.77 -0.15
CA PHE A 220 -10.01 4.07 0.51
C PHE A 220 -9.78 5.22 -0.47
N TRP A 221 -8.68 5.15 -1.23
CA TRP A 221 -8.29 6.21 -2.16
C TRP A 221 -9.05 6.20 -3.49
N ASN A 222 -9.35 5.02 -4.05
CA ASN A 222 -9.94 4.88 -5.39
C ASN A 222 -11.42 4.50 -5.40
N GLY A 223 -11.96 4.11 -4.25
CA GLY A 223 -13.36 3.78 -4.09
C GLY A 223 -14.26 5.00 -4.24
N ARG A 224 -15.51 4.73 -4.58
CA ARG A 224 -16.60 5.73 -4.62
C ARG A 224 -17.79 5.23 -3.82
N ILE A 225 -18.62 6.16 -3.34
CA ILE A 225 -19.91 5.77 -2.76
C ILE A 225 -20.77 5.15 -3.88
N PRO A 226 -21.34 3.94 -3.68
CA PRO A 226 -22.07 3.23 -4.73
C PRO A 226 -23.15 4.10 -5.38
N ASN A 227 -23.24 4.05 -6.71
CA ASN A 227 -24.15 4.85 -7.54
C ASN A 227 -23.92 6.36 -7.49
N THR A 228 -22.74 6.82 -7.04
CA THR A 228 -22.37 8.23 -7.04
C THR A 228 -20.99 8.45 -7.65
N ALA A 229 -20.65 9.71 -7.92
CA ALA A 229 -19.28 10.10 -8.27
C ALA A 229 -18.44 10.48 -7.03
N THR A 230 -19.00 10.46 -5.82
CA THR A 230 -18.33 10.92 -4.60
C THR A 230 -17.21 9.96 -4.22
N PRO A 231 -15.95 10.41 -4.09
CA PRO A 231 -14.87 9.58 -3.58
C PRO A 231 -15.13 9.08 -2.16
N LEU A 232 -14.77 7.82 -1.88
CA LEU A 232 -15.09 7.14 -0.62
C LEU A 232 -14.40 7.81 0.58
N HIS A 233 -13.09 8.05 0.52
CA HIS A 233 -12.36 8.77 1.58
C HIS A 233 -12.99 10.13 1.90
N GLN A 234 -13.50 10.86 0.90
CA GLN A 234 -14.03 12.20 1.10
C GLN A 234 -15.36 12.12 1.84
N ALA A 235 -16.20 11.15 1.46
CA ALA A 235 -17.42 10.87 2.20
C ALA A 235 -17.12 10.47 3.65
N LEU A 236 -16.13 9.60 3.88
CA LEU A 236 -15.70 9.20 5.24
C LEU A 236 -15.27 10.40 6.09
N LEU A 237 -14.44 11.30 5.54
CA LEU A 237 -14.00 12.51 6.23
C LEU A 237 -15.18 13.43 6.57
N VAL A 238 -16.09 13.66 5.61
CA VAL A 238 -17.29 14.48 5.85
C VAL A 238 -18.14 13.87 6.96
N THR A 239 -18.41 12.57 6.91
CA THR A 239 -19.22 11.89 7.94
C THR A 239 -18.53 11.87 9.30
N ALA A 240 -17.20 11.74 9.35
CA ALA A 240 -16.42 11.87 10.60
C ALA A 240 -16.57 13.26 11.23
N VAL A 241 -16.51 14.33 10.42
CA VAL A 241 -16.74 15.70 10.89
C VAL A 241 -18.19 15.91 11.34
N GLU A 242 -19.16 15.38 10.61
CA GLU A 242 -20.59 15.41 10.99
C GLU A 242 -20.86 14.64 12.30
N ALA A 243 -20.07 13.60 12.58
CA ALA A 243 -20.07 12.88 13.85
C ALA A 243 -19.40 13.66 15.01
N GLY A 244 -18.93 14.88 14.75
CA GLY A 244 -18.37 15.79 15.75
C GLY A 244 -16.85 15.71 15.93
N LEU A 245 -16.14 15.00 15.03
CA LEU A 245 -14.68 14.95 15.05
C LEU A 245 -14.08 16.18 14.35
N SER A 246 -12.90 16.60 14.79
CA SER A 246 -12.11 17.61 14.10
C SER A 246 -11.25 16.96 13.02
N GLU A 247 -11.09 17.62 11.86
CA GLU A 247 -10.20 17.15 10.78
C GLU A 247 -8.76 16.92 11.26
N ASP A 248 -8.30 17.72 12.23
CA ASP A 248 -6.95 17.61 12.81
C ASP A 248 -6.88 16.66 14.01
N SER A 249 -7.97 15.95 14.35
CA SER A 249 -8.00 15.02 15.49
C SER A 249 -7.20 13.75 15.20
N TRP A 250 -6.61 13.16 16.24
CA TRP A 250 -5.84 11.91 16.11
C TRP A 250 -6.69 10.77 15.54
N GLN A 251 -7.99 10.76 15.85
CA GLN A 251 -8.95 9.79 15.31
C GLN A 251 -9.07 9.88 13.78
N VAL A 252 -9.12 11.11 13.25
CA VAL A 252 -9.19 11.34 11.81
C VAL A 252 -7.86 11.01 11.14
N ARG A 253 -6.72 11.24 11.80
CA ARG A 253 -5.41 10.86 11.25
C ARG A 253 -5.22 9.34 11.15
N TRP A 254 -5.86 8.57 12.02
CA TRP A 254 -5.89 7.10 11.93
C TRP A 254 -7.02 6.55 11.03
N LEU A 255 -7.88 7.39 10.44
CA LEU A 255 -9.07 6.96 9.69
C LEU A 255 -8.74 5.96 8.57
N GLU A 256 -7.67 6.21 7.81
CA GLU A 256 -7.27 5.33 6.71
C GLU A 256 -6.92 3.92 7.22
N GLU A 257 -6.08 3.82 8.24
CA GLU A 257 -5.66 2.53 8.80
C GLU A 257 -6.81 1.77 9.45
N ILE A 258 -7.69 2.47 10.18
CA ILE A 258 -8.89 1.88 10.78
C ILE A 258 -9.84 1.39 9.68
N PHE A 259 -9.97 2.14 8.58
CA PHE A 259 -10.71 1.71 7.41
C PHE A 259 -10.12 0.44 6.80
N CYS A 260 -8.80 0.39 6.62
CA CYS A 260 -8.11 -0.75 6.02
C CYS A 260 -8.19 -2.00 6.90
N ASP A 261 -8.03 -1.87 8.22
CA ASP A 261 -8.24 -2.95 9.18
C ASP A 261 -9.68 -3.45 9.16
N THR A 262 -10.66 -2.54 9.13
CA THR A 262 -12.07 -2.92 9.07
C THR A 262 -12.39 -3.68 7.79
N TYR A 263 -11.89 -3.19 6.65
CA TYR A 263 -12.03 -3.88 5.37
C TYR A 263 -11.35 -5.26 5.40
N ALA A 264 -10.15 -5.35 5.97
CA ALA A 264 -9.43 -6.59 6.11
C ALA A 264 -10.19 -7.61 6.98
N LEU A 265 -10.86 -7.18 8.06
CA LEU A 265 -11.66 -8.08 8.90
C LEU A 265 -12.99 -8.50 8.23
N LEU A 266 -13.58 -7.66 7.40
CA LEU A 266 -14.75 -8.02 6.58
C LEU A 266 -14.41 -9.09 5.53
N VAL A 267 -13.20 -9.05 4.97
CA VAL A 267 -12.76 -9.94 3.87
C VAL A 267 -11.96 -11.15 4.35
N GLY A 268 -10.97 -10.96 5.19
CA GLY A 268 -10.09 -12.01 5.72
C GLY A 268 -10.63 -12.67 7.00
N GLY A 269 -11.53 -11.99 7.72
CA GLY A 269 -12.10 -12.51 8.96
C GLY A 269 -11.11 -12.48 10.14
N PRO A 270 -11.41 -13.24 11.22
CA PRO A 270 -10.62 -13.22 12.45
C PRO A 270 -9.15 -13.67 12.30
N ALA A 271 -8.80 -14.42 11.25
CA ALA A 271 -7.42 -14.80 10.97
C ALA A 271 -6.50 -13.58 10.72
N VAL A 272 -7.04 -12.48 10.20
CA VAL A 272 -6.28 -11.22 10.02
C VAL A 272 -5.90 -10.64 11.38
N ALA A 273 -6.83 -10.63 12.34
CA ALA A 273 -6.54 -10.16 13.69
C ALA A 273 -5.49 -11.03 14.40
N LEU A 274 -5.56 -12.35 14.23
CA LEU A 274 -4.55 -13.27 14.75
C LEU A 274 -3.18 -13.04 14.09
N ASP A 275 -3.12 -12.91 12.76
CA ASP A 275 -1.89 -12.57 12.04
C ASP A 275 -1.25 -11.27 12.54
N PHE A 276 -2.06 -10.27 12.84
CA PHE A 276 -1.56 -9.03 13.40
C PHE A 276 -0.97 -9.24 14.81
N GLN A 277 -1.63 -9.99 15.69
CA GLN A 277 -1.10 -10.35 17.02
C GLN A 277 0.24 -11.09 16.91
N ASP A 278 0.34 -12.05 15.98
CA ASP A 278 1.55 -12.83 15.76
C ASP A 278 2.69 -12.01 15.12
N MET A 279 2.37 -11.07 14.22
CA MET A 279 3.34 -10.14 13.63
C MET A 279 3.96 -9.25 14.70
N LEU A 280 3.15 -8.82 15.67
CA LEU A 280 3.60 -8.06 16.81
C LEU A 280 4.49 -8.88 17.76
N ASP A 281 4.24 -10.17 17.95
CA ASP A 281 5.15 -11.02 18.75
C ASP A 281 6.58 -11.08 18.16
N ASP A 282 6.73 -10.86 16.85
CA ASP A 282 8.02 -10.87 16.14
C ASP A 282 8.78 -9.52 16.18
N ASP A 283 8.16 -8.43 16.66
CA ASP A 283 8.78 -7.09 16.69
C ASP A 283 9.43 -6.76 18.05
N THR A 284 10.25 -5.71 18.08
CA THR A 284 10.94 -5.27 19.30
C THR A 284 10.02 -4.43 20.20
N PRO A 285 10.00 -4.66 21.53
CA PRO A 285 9.15 -3.93 22.47
C PRO A 285 9.25 -2.39 22.40
N ALA A 286 10.37 -1.84 21.90
CA ALA A 286 10.59 -0.41 21.82
C ALA A 286 9.62 0.33 20.88
N HIS A 287 9.16 -0.31 19.81
CA HIS A 287 8.26 0.33 18.82
C HIS A 287 6.76 0.16 19.15
N PHE A 288 6.42 -0.56 20.21
CA PHE A 288 5.04 -0.97 20.51
C PHE A 288 4.12 0.17 20.96
N CYS A 289 4.69 1.18 21.60
CA CYS A 289 3.95 2.23 22.26
C CYS A 289 4.03 3.57 21.51
N GLU A 290 4.69 3.60 20.35
CA GLU A 290 4.90 4.82 19.58
C GLU A 290 3.70 5.12 18.67
N ASP A 291 3.11 6.31 18.84
CA ASP A 291 2.16 6.87 17.89
C ASP A 291 2.93 7.50 16.73
N THR A 292 2.76 6.93 15.53
CA THR A 292 3.40 7.42 14.30
C THR A 292 2.58 8.51 13.60
N ASP A 293 1.51 8.98 14.24
CA ASP A 293 0.51 9.92 13.73
C ASP A 293 -0.35 9.38 12.59
N LYS A 294 0.07 8.29 11.93
CA LYS A 294 -0.61 7.66 10.80
C LYS A 294 -1.26 6.33 11.16
N HIS A 295 -0.61 5.56 12.04
CA HIS A 295 -1.07 4.24 12.42
C HIS A 295 -1.52 4.22 13.88
N PRO A 296 -2.59 3.46 14.19
CA PRO A 296 -2.90 3.13 15.57
C PRO A 296 -1.70 2.52 16.27
N ILE A 297 -1.56 2.82 17.56
CA ILE A 297 -0.48 2.28 18.38
C ILE A 297 -0.51 0.75 18.29
N PRO A 298 0.62 0.10 17.95
CA PRO A 298 0.68 -1.35 17.73
C PRO A 298 0.05 -2.16 18.87
N GLU A 299 0.32 -1.80 20.13
CA GLU A 299 -0.23 -2.51 21.29
C GLU A 299 -1.77 -2.47 21.39
N ILE A 300 -2.38 -1.37 20.97
CA ILE A 300 -3.84 -1.14 21.07
C ILE A 300 -4.58 -1.70 19.85
N ARG A 301 -3.90 -1.80 18.71
CA ARG A 301 -4.50 -2.21 17.43
C ARG A 301 -5.18 -3.59 17.47
N PRO A 302 -4.66 -4.64 18.13
CA PRO A 302 -5.40 -5.90 18.33
C PRO A 302 -6.76 -5.73 19.03
N ARG A 303 -6.85 -4.87 20.05
CA ARG A 303 -8.12 -4.60 20.75
C ARG A 303 -9.11 -3.82 19.87
N ILE A 304 -8.60 -2.93 19.01
CA ILE A 304 -9.42 -2.26 17.99
C ILE A 304 -10.00 -3.29 17.02
N GLN A 305 -9.20 -4.24 16.56
CA GLN A 305 -9.61 -5.28 15.63
C GLN A 305 -10.66 -6.23 16.23
N THR A 306 -10.51 -6.65 17.49
CA THR A 306 -11.55 -7.47 18.15
C THR A 306 -12.83 -6.69 18.39
N GLU A 307 -12.76 -5.39 18.68
CA GLU A 307 -13.93 -4.53 18.76
C GLU A 307 -14.65 -4.37 17.41
N ILE A 308 -13.91 -4.25 16.31
CA ILE A 308 -14.50 -4.29 14.96
C ILE A 308 -15.21 -5.63 14.72
N LEU A 309 -14.56 -6.77 15.01
CA LEU A 309 -15.16 -8.10 14.81
C LEU A 309 -16.49 -8.25 15.56
N ARG A 310 -16.59 -7.75 16.80
CA ARG A 310 -17.85 -7.77 17.58
C ARG A 310 -18.99 -7.01 16.92
N ARG A 311 -18.67 -5.99 16.11
CA ARG A 311 -19.65 -5.12 15.44
C ARG A 311 -20.00 -5.57 14.03
N ILE A 312 -19.21 -6.46 13.45
CA ILE A 312 -19.52 -7.03 12.15
C ILE A 312 -20.77 -7.90 12.29
N THR A 313 -21.79 -7.54 11.50
CA THR A 313 -23.08 -8.20 11.46
C THR A 313 -23.40 -8.63 10.03
N ASP A 314 -24.27 -9.63 9.89
CA ASP A 314 -24.90 -9.92 8.60
C ASP A 314 -25.95 -8.86 8.22
N GLN A 315 -26.61 -9.05 7.08
CA GLN A 315 -27.66 -8.13 6.62
C GLN A 315 -28.91 -8.11 7.50
N ASP A 316 -29.12 -9.13 8.36
CA ASP A 316 -30.20 -9.16 9.33
C ASP A 316 -29.80 -8.49 10.67
N GLY A 317 -28.55 -8.01 10.77
CA GLY A 317 -28.01 -7.37 11.97
C GLY A 317 -27.58 -8.38 13.04
N LEU A 318 -27.44 -9.66 12.70
CA LEU A 318 -26.95 -10.67 13.63
C LEU A 318 -25.41 -10.65 13.66
N PRO A 319 -24.77 -10.73 14.84
CA PRO A 319 -23.31 -10.82 14.93
C PRO A 319 -22.79 -12.03 14.15
N LEU A 320 -21.75 -11.81 13.33
CA LEU A 320 -21.06 -12.92 12.65
C LEU A 320 -20.10 -13.66 13.59
N TYR A 321 -19.53 -12.92 14.55
CA TYR A 321 -18.46 -13.38 15.43
C TYR A 321 -18.88 -13.18 16.89
N CYS A 322 -19.44 -14.22 17.48
CA CYS A 322 -19.91 -14.29 18.86
C CYS A 322 -18.80 -14.62 19.86
N SER A 323 -17.90 -15.57 19.55
CA SER A 323 -16.96 -16.09 20.56
C SER A 323 -15.49 -15.85 20.21
N VAL A 324 -15.15 -15.82 18.92
CA VAL A 324 -13.77 -15.61 18.46
C VAL A 324 -13.15 -14.28 18.90
N PRO A 325 -13.85 -13.12 19.01
CA PRO A 325 -13.21 -11.89 19.49
C PRO A 325 -12.71 -12.02 20.94
N ASP A 326 -13.47 -12.69 21.81
CA ASP A 326 -13.08 -12.90 23.20
C ASP A 326 -11.91 -13.88 23.34
N GLN A 327 -11.82 -14.87 22.44
CA GLN A 327 -10.69 -15.79 22.38
C GLN A 327 -9.40 -15.08 21.91
N LEU A 328 -9.52 -14.17 20.93
CA LEU A 328 -8.42 -13.35 20.45
C LEU A 328 -7.95 -12.33 21.50
N ASP A 329 -8.87 -11.71 22.24
CA ASP A 329 -8.52 -10.85 23.37
C ASP A 329 -7.80 -11.64 24.46
N ALA A 330 -8.30 -12.83 24.83
CA ALA A 330 -7.62 -13.67 25.82
C ALA A 330 -6.21 -14.09 25.38
N ASN A 331 -6.01 -14.37 24.09
CA ASN A 331 -4.69 -14.64 23.52
C ASN A 331 -3.76 -13.42 23.65
N TRP A 332 -4.26 -12.23 23.30
CA TRP A 332 -3.50 -10.99 23.36
C TRP A 332 -3.16 -10.58 24.80
N GLU A 333 -4.10 -10.64 25.73
CA GLU A 333 -3.86 -10.32 27.14
C GLU A 333 -2.83 -11.26 27.78
N ALA A 334 -2.81 -12.54 27.38
CA ALA A 334 -1.77 -13.47 27.81
C ALA A 334 -0.38 -13.10 27.25
N TRP A 335 -0.31 -12.47 26.08
CA TRP A 335 0.93 -11.93 25.53
C TRP A 335 1.36 -10.64 26.25
N ILE A 336 0.46 -9.67 26.44
CA ILE A 336 0.73 -8.42 27.18
C ILE A 336 1.27 -8.74 28.58
N ALA A 337 0.62 -9.65 29.31
CA ALA A 337 1.01 -10.01 30.67
C ALA A 337 2.42 -10.61 30.77
N ARG A 338 2.96 -11.18 29.68
CA ARG A 338 4.33 -11.73 29.63
C ARG A 338 5.38 -10.68 29.29
N ASN A 339 4.99 -9.57 28.65
CA ASN A 339 5.91 -8.57 28.10
C ASN A 339 5.94 -7.25 28.89
N GLU A 340 5.14 -7.11 29.96
CA GLU A 340 5.15 -5.95 30.88
C GLU A 340 4.97 -4.60 30.16
N LEU A 341 3.99 -4.52 29.25
CA LEU A 341 3.75 -3.34 28.42
C LEU A 341 3.05 -2.18 29.16
N ALA A 342 2.92 -1.05 28.47
CA ALA A 342 2.52 0.23 29.05
C ALA A 342 1.02 0.29 29.36
N ASP A 343 0.66 0.85 30.52
CA ASP A 343 -0.75 1.10 30.88
C ASP A 343 -1.32 2.37 30.19
N TYR A 344 -0.44 3.26 29.73
CA TYR A 344 -0.77 4.59 29.20
C TYR A 344 0.10 4.93 27.99
N PHE A 345 -0.49 5.66 27.06
CA PHE A 345 0.11 5.98 25.77
C PHE A 345 0.08 7.47 25.49
N GLN A 346 1.17 7.98 24.92
CA GLN A 346 1.25 9.35 24.44
C GLN A 346 0.72 9.42 23.01
N ILE A 347 -0.46 10.01 22.84
CA ILE A 347 -1.08 10.24 21.52
C ILE A 347 -0.65 11.61 21.00
N SER A 348 -0.29 11.68 19.72
CA SER A 348 0.08 12.90 19.02
C SER A 348 -1.05 13.93 19.09
N GLY A 349 -0.74 15.15 19.53
CA GLY A 349 -1.72 16.22 19.69
C GLY A 349 -2.65 16.10 20.90
N VAL A 350 -2.49 15.09 21.75
CA VAL A 350 -3.22 14.95 23.02
C VAL A 350 -2.31 15.31 24.19
N ALA A 351 -2.71 16.29 25.00
CA ALA A 351 -1.86 16.82 26.07
C ALA A 351 -1.65 15.87 27.26
N LYS A 352 -2.54 14.89 27.44
CA LYS A 352 -2.51 13.90 28.53
C LYS A 352 -2.38 12.52 27.91
N GLU A 353 -1.54 11.68 28.51
CA GLU A 353 -1.52 10.25 28.18
C GLU A 353 -2.91 9.62 28.35
N MET A 354 -3.21 8.65 27.49
CA MET A 354 -4.48 7.95 27.45
C MET A 354 -4.24 6.46 27.75
N SER A 355 -5.13 5.86 28.52
CA SER A 355 -5.19 4.41 28.65
C SER A 355 -5.73 3.78 27.36
N GLY A 356 -5.44 2.49 27.14
CA GLY A 356 -5.99 1.76 26.00
C GLY A 356 -7.53 1.82 25.92
N GLN A 357 -8.22 1.79 27.08
CA GLN A 357 -9.67 1.91 27.14
C GLN A 357 -10.16 3.31 26.73
N GLU A 358 -9.50 4.39 27.18
CA GLU A 358 -9.82 5.77 26.76
C GLU A 358 -9.62 5.93 25.23
N ILE A 359 -8.62 5.26 24.64
CA ILE A 359 -8.39 5.26 23.19
C ILE A 359 -9.53 4.53 22.46
N LEU A 360 -9.91 3.33 22.90
CA LEU A 360 -11.02 2.57 22.30
C LEU A 360 -12.34 3.34 22.35
N GLU A 361 -12.67 3.93 23.50
CA GLU A 361 -13.85 4.80 23.66
C GLU A 361 -13.77 6.03 22.75
N GLY A 362 -12.59 6.61 22.60
CA GLY A 362 -12.34 7.75 21.71
C GLY A 362 -12.49 7.42 20.22
N LEU A 363 -12.28 6.16 19.81
CA LEU A 363 -12.42 5.68 18.44
C LEU A 363 -13.87 5.33 18.07
N GLU A 364 -14.80 5.30 19.02
CA GLU A 364 -16.20 4.92 18.79
C GLU A 364 -16.83 5.59 17.57
N PRO A 365 -16.70 6.93 17.38
CA PRO A 365 -17.34 7.59 16.24
C PRO A 365 -16.72 7.16 14.91
N ILE A 366 -15.39 6.95 14.84
CA ILE A 366 -14.73 6.50 13.60
C ILE A 366 -15.15 5.08 13.25
N LEU A 367 -15.19 4.16 14.23
CA LEU A 367 -15.62 2.79 13.99
C LEU A 367 -17.04 2.74 13.44
N ALA A 368 -17.95 3.55 14.00
CA ALA A 368 -19.32 3.67 13.50
C ALA A 368 -19.35 4.21 12.05
N VAL A 369 -18.62 5.28 11.76
CA VAL A 369 -18.54 5.89 10.42
C VAL A 369 -18.02 4.89 9.38
N VAL A 370 -16.94 4.17 9.70
CA VAL A 370 -16.33 3.20 8.79
C VAL A 370 -17.28 2.01 8.54
N LEU A 371 -17.84 1.42 9.60
CA LEU A 371 -18.74 0.27 9.48
C LEU A 371 -20.05 0.60 8.75
N GLU A 372 -20.60 1.80 8.96
CA GLU A 372 -21.78 2.28 8.22
C GLU A 372 -21.44 2.50 6.75
N SER A 373 -20.29 3.11 6.46
CA SER A 373 -19.83 3.35 5.09
C SER A 373 -19.54 2.06 4.32
N LEU A 374 -19.22 0.96 5.01
CA LEU A 374 -18.98 -0.36 4.44
C LEU A 374 -20.17 -1.33 4.56
N GLN A 375 -21.36 -0.86 4.94
CA GLN A 375 -22.52 -1.73 5.19
C GLN A 375 -22.92 -2.59 3.98
N ALA A 376 -22.67 -2.13 2.75
CA ALA A 376 -22.97 -2.87 1.53
C ALA A 376 -22.06 -4.11 1.34
N LEU A 377 -20.98 -4.22 2.10
CA LEU A 377 -20.09 -5.39 2.13
C LEU A 377 -20.54 -6.47 3.12
N ARG A 378 -21.56 -6.22 3.95
CA ARG A 378 -22.05 -7.20 4.92
C ARG A 378 -22.53 -8.47 4.19
N PRO A 379 -22.14 -9.66 4.67
CA PRO A 379 -22.51 -10.90 4.03
C PRO A 379 -24.02 -11.16 4.17
N LEU A 380 -24.54 -12.02 3.27
CA LEU A 380 -25.92 -12.48 3.33
C LEU A 380 -26.15 -13.28 4.62
N PRO A 381 -27.39 -13.33 5.14
CA PRO A 381 -27.71 -14.07 6.36
C PRO A 381 -27.28 -15.54 6.26
N GLY A 382 -26.55 -16.01 7.28
CA GLY A 382 -26.03 -17.39 7.33
C GLY A 382 -24.89 -17.71 6.36
N SER A 383 -24.30 -16.70 5.69
CA SER A 383 -23.09 -16.85 4.89
C SER A 383 -21.94 -16.06 5.51
N SER A 384 -20.71 -16.56 5.36
CA SER A 384 -19.51 -15.75 5.52
C SER A 384 -18.77 -15.76 4.19
N ASN A 385 -18.47 -14.57 3.68
CA ASN A 385 -17.55 -14.40 2.56
C ASN A 385 -16.10 -14.26 3.05
N ALA A 386 -15.88 -14.32 4.37
CA ALA A 386 -14.58 -14.11 4.96
C ALA A 386 -13.68 -15.35 4.85
N TRP A 387 -12.37 -15.15 4.84
CA TRP A 387 -11.40 -16.23 4.69
C TRP A 387 -11.29 -17.14 5.91
N SER A 388 -11.77 -16.66 7.06
CA SER A 388 -11.90 -17.39 8.31
C SER A 388 -13.19 -16.96 9.02
N GLY A 389 -13.73 -17.82 9.87
CA GLY A 389 -15.04 -17.67 10.48
C GLY A 389 -15.03 -17.80 12.00
N GLU A 390 -16.22 -17.97 12.56
CA GLU A 390 -16.43 -18.26 13.98
C GLU A 390 -15.68 -19.52 14.42
N LEU A 391 -15.30 -19.56 15.70
CA LEU A 391 -14.77 -20.74 16.35
C LEU A 391 -15.76 -21.27 17.41
N PRO A 392 -15.77 -22.57 17.71
CA PRO A 392 -16.41 -23.06 18.92
C PRO A 392 -15.81 -22.38 20.17
N GLU A 393 -16.63 -22.15 21.19
CA GLU A 393 -16.17 -21.62 22.47
C GLU A 393 -15.03 -22.50 23.04
N GLY A 394 -13.89 -21.86 23.38
CA GLY A 394 -12.71 -22.53 23.93
C GLY A 394 -11.86 -23.30 22.91
N ALA A 395 -12.12 -23.15 21.61
CA ALA A 395 -11.21 -23.62 20.58
C ALA A 395 -9.87 -22.86 20.61
N ASP A 396 -8.84 -23.47 20.03
CA ASP A 396 -7.55 -22.81 19.84
C ASP A 396 -7.64 -21.82 18.68
N VAL A 397 -7.27 -20.57 18.91
CA VAL A 397 -7.31 -19.50 17.89
C VAL A 397 -6.45 -19.84 16.66
N THR A 398 -5.41 -20.67 16.79
CA THR A 398 -4.58 -21.13 15.66
C THR A 398 -5.37 -21.93 14.62
N ALA A 399 -6.56 -22.45 14.97
CA ALA A 399 -7.47 -23.07 14.01
C ALA A 399 -7.94 -22.10 12.90
N LEU A 400 -7.88 -20.79 13.13
CA LEU A 400 -8.19 -19.76 12.12
C LEU A 400 -7.26 -19.85 10.91
N TYR A 401 -5.97 -20.14 11.12
CA TYR A 401 -5.03 -20.33 10.02
C TYR A 401 -5.34 -21.58 9.19
N ALA A 402 -5.83 -22.65 9.83
CA ALA A 402 -6.27 -23.83 9.09
C ALA A 402 -7.49 -23.53 8.21
N GLN A 403 -8.45 -22.72 8.70
CA GLN A 403 -9.58 -22.27 7.89
C GLN A 403 -9.12 -21.42 6.69
N PHE A 404 -8.23 -20.45 6.93
CA PHE A 404 -7.64 -19.63 5.87
C PHE A 404 -6.93 -20.49 4.82
N GLN A 405 -6.05 -21.41 5.24
CA GLN A 405 -5.32 -22.29 4.32
C GLN A 405 -6.26 -23.16 3.50
N GLN A 406 -7.35 -23.65 4.08
CA GLN A 406 -8.35 -24.44 3.36
C GLN A 406 -9.03 -23.64 2.25
N LEU A 407 -9.34 -22.36 2.50
CA LEU A 407 -9.98 -21.47 1.53
C LEU A 407 -9.02 -20.94 0.46
N ALA A 408 -7.79 -20.65 0.85
CA ALA A 408 -6.77 -20.09 -0.02
C ALA A 408 -6.23 -21.10 -1.04
N ASN A 409 -6.34 -22.40 -0.77
CA ASN A 409 -6.05 -23.45 -1.76
C ASN A 409 -7.12 -23.49 -2.87
N PRO A 410 -6.75 -23.37 -4.15
CA PRO A 410 -7.70 -23.44 -5.26
C PRO A 410 -8.33 -24.84 -5.31
N GLY A 411 -9.66 -24.92 -5.22
CA GLY A 411 -10.44 -26.15 -5.40
C GLY A 411 -11.13 -26.22 -6.78
N GLU A 412 -11.73 -27.37 -7.10
CA GLU A 412 -12.47 -27.60 -8.36
C GLU A 412 -13.63 -26.59 -8.62
N GLY A 413 -14.06 -25.86 -7.59
CA GLY A 413 -15.13 -24.86 -7.64
C GLY A 413 -14.69 -23.43 -7.89
N ASP A 414 -13.41 -23.16 -8.19
CA ASP A 414 -12.95 -21.78 -8.34
C ASP A 414 -13.61 -21.06 -9.54
N VAL A 415 -14.43 -20.05 -9.23
CA VAL A 415 -15.28 -19.33 -10.20
C VAL A 415 -14.46 -18.64 -11.28
N LEU A 416 -13.32 -18.02 -10.93
CA LEU A 416 -12.48 -17.30 -11.89
C LEU A 416 -11.86 -18.26 -12.90
N VAL A 417 -11.49 -19.46 -12.44
CA VAL A 417 -10.98 -20.53 -13.30
C VAL A 417 -12.06 -21.03 -14.24
N ASN A 418 -13.24 -21.31 -13.69
CA ASN A 418 -14.35 -21.80 -14.47
C ASN A 418 -14.79 -20.80 -15.56
N ILE A 419 -14.81 -19.51 -15.24
CA ILE A 419 -15.02 -18.41 -16.21
C ILE A 419 -14.01 -18.46 -17.35
N MET A 420 -12.73 -18.60 -17.03
CA MET A 420 -11.68 -18.59 -18.06
C MET A 420 -11.64 -19.88 -18.88
N LEU A 421 -11.86 -21.04 -18.26
CA LEU A 421 -11.97 -22.31 -18.95
C LEU A 421 -13.15 -22.31 -19.92
N ASP A 422 -14.27 -21.74 -19.50
CA ASP A 422 -15.43 -21.54 -20.34
C ASP A 422 -15.12 -20.61 -21.53
N TRP A 423 -14.44 -19.48 -21.30
CA TRP A 423 -13.98 -18.59 -22.38
C TRP A 423 -13.05 -19.27 -23.40
N PHE A 424 -12.06 -20.03 -22.91
CA PHE A 424 -11.12 -20.73 -23.77
C PHE A 424 -11.81 -21.83 -24.57
N LYS A 425 -12.69 -22.61 -23.93
CA LYS A 425 -13.52 -23.61 -24.61
C LYS A 425 -14.36 -22.94 -25.70
N SER A 426 -15.05 -21.85 -25.37
CA SER A 426 -15.81 -21.01 -26.29
C SER A 426 -15.00 -20.62 -27.53
N ARG A 427 -13.77 -20.11 -27.35
CA ARG A 427 -12.88 -19.72 -28.45
C ARG A 427 -12.39 -20.89 -29.31
N LEU A 428 -12.16 -22.05 -28.70
CA LEU A 428 -11.70 -23.25 -29.41
C LEU A 428 -12.83 -23.94 -30.18
N THR A 429 -14.04 -23.99 -29.62
CA THR A 429 -15.20 -24.69 -30.20
C THR A 429 -16.06 -23.77 -31.08
N GLY A 430 -15.86 -22.45 -30.99
CA GLY A 430 -16.73 -21.45 -31.61
C GLY A 430 -18.06 -21.26 -30.90
N GLN A 431 -18.22 -21.77 -29.67
CA GLN A 431 -19.40 -21.54 -28.84
C GLN A 431 -19.33 -20.17 -28.17
N GLU A 432 -20.48 -19.54 -27.94
CA GLU A 432 -20.57 -18.35 -27.09
C GLU A 432 -20.15 -18.72 -25.66
N PRO A 433 -19.35 -17.89 -24.99
CA PRO A 433 -19.05 -18.09 -23.57
C PRO A 433 -20.33 -17.94 -22.74
N GLY A 434 -20.36 -18.56 -21.57
CA GLY A 434 -21.40 -18.33 -20.57
C GLY A 434 -21.52 -16.86 -20.19
N LEU A 435 -22.69 -16.47 -19.67
CA LEU A 435 -23.00 -15.07 -19.34
C LEU A 435 -22.00 -14.45 -18.36
N GLU A 436 -21.61 -15.18 -17.32
CA GLU A 436 -20.63 -14.73 -16.32
C GLU A 436 -19.27 -14.44 -16.96
N THR A 437 -18.85 -15.30 -17.87
CA THR A 437 -17.64 -15.16 -18.67
C THR A 437 -17.70 -13.96 -19.62
N ALA A 438 -18.80 -13.82 -20.36
CA ALA A 438 -19.00 -12.69 -21.26
C ALA A 438 -18.97 -11.36 -20.50
N VAL A 439 -19.62 -11.30 -19.34
CA VAL A 439 -19.62 -10.12 -18.46
C VAL A 439 -18.21 -9.84 -17.92
N TYR A 440 -17.48 -10.85 -17.46
CA TYR A 440 -16.10 -10.69 -16.99
C TYR A 440 -15.19 -10.08 -18.08
N PHE A 441 -15.21 -10.65 -19.29
CA PHE A 441 -14.38 -10.14 -20.38
C PHE A 441 -14.83 -8.78 -20.94
N GLN A 442 -16.13 -8.48 -20.91
CA GLN A 442 -16.63 -7.15 -21.26
C GLN A 442 -16.11 -6.09 -20.28
N ARG A 443 -16.01 -6.41 -18.98
CA ARG A 443 -15.44 -5.52 -17.96
C ARG A 443 -13.95 -5.24 -18.21
N LEU A 444 -13.19 -6.24 -18.65
CA LEU A 444 -11.78 -6.07 -19.03
C LEU A 444 -11.56 -5.10 -20.20
N GLN A 445 -12.58 -4.79 -20.99
CA GLN A 445 -12.48 -3.88 -22.13
C GLN A 445 -12.71 -2.39 -21.77
N GLN A 446 -13.11 -2.07 -20.53
CA GLN A 446 -13.46 -0.72 -20.08
C GLN A 446 -12.37 -0.06 -19.20
N ARG A 447 -11.08 -0.30 -19.50
CA ARG A 447 -9.97 -0.11 -18.55
C ARG A 447 -9.19 1.21 -18.64
N GLU A 448 -9.53 2.13 -19.54
CA GLU A 448 -8.68 3.29 -19.79
C GLU A 448 -9.11 4.51 -18.95
N LYS A 449 -8.16 5.03 -18.15
CA LYS A 449 -8.19 6.38 -17.59
C LYS A 449 -7.18 7.22 -18.38
N SER A 450 -7.64 8.21 -19.15
CA SER A 450 -6.71 9.15 -19.80
C SER A 450 -6.14 10.14 -18.78
N PHE A 451 -5.00 10.76 -19.11
CA PHE A 451 -4.47 11.87 -18.31
C PHE A 451 -5.40 13.09 -18.38
N ALA A 452 -6.07 13.31 -19.52
CA ALA A 452 -7.15 14.30 -19.63
C ALA A 452 -8.27 14.09 -18.58
N ALA A 453 -8.72 12.84 -18.36
CA ALA A 453 -9.72 12.55 -17.33
C ALA A 453 -9.24 12.86 -15.90
N HIS A 454 -7.94 12.71 -15.64
CA HIS A 454 -7.33 13.13 -14.37
C HIS A 454 -7.34 14.65 -14.21
N LEU A 455 -6.98 15.39 -15.26
CA LEU A 455 -6.99 16.85 -15.24
C LEU A 455 -8.40 17.43 -15.05
N GLU A 456 -9.42 16.83 -15.68
CA GLU A 456 -10.82 17.25 -15.52
C GLU A 456 -11.35 17.03 -14.09
N ALA A 457 -10.81 16.04 -13.37
CA ALA A 457 -11.17 15.76 -11.99
C ALA A 457 -10.50 16.70 -10.97
N VAL A 458 -9.51 17.51 -11.38
CA VAL A 458 -8.81 18.47 -10.51
C VAL A 458 -9.41 19.87 -10.71
N PRO A 459 -10.27 20.36 -9.80
CA PRO A 459 -10.73 21.74 -9.87
C PRO A 459 -9.53 22.69 -9.70
N ASN A 460 -9.44 23.69 -10.58
CA ASN A 460 -8.46 24.78 -10.49
C ASN A 460 -6.97 24.37 -10.64
N LEU A 461 -6.60 23.67 -11.73
CA LEU A 461 -5.20 23.37 -12.08
C LEU A 461 -4.23 24.57 -12.01
N PHE A 462 -4.74 25.79 -12.10
CA PHE A 462 -3.96 27.04 -12.08
C PHE A 462 -3.77 27.68 -10.69
N THR A 463 -4.29 27.09 -9.60
CA THR A 463 -4.13 27.65 -8.24
C THR A 463 -2.91 27.13 -7.48
N GLY A 464 -2.18 26.16 -8.03
CA GLY A 464 -1.04 25.51 -7.36
C GLY A 464 -1.42 24.29 -6.51
N ASP A 465 -2.71 24.07 -6.26
CA ASP A 465 -3.25 22.94 -5.48
C ASP A 465 -3.18 21.60 -6.23
N TRP A 466 -2.84 21.63 -7.51
CA TRP A 466 -2.76 20.43 -8.34
C TRP A 466 -1.73 19.43 -7.80
N VAL A 467 -0.62 19.88 -7.19
CA VAL A 467 0.38 18.94 -6.64
C VAL A 467 -0.17 18.15 -5.46
N GLN A 468 -0.92 18.80 -4.56
CA GLN A 468 -1.57 18.10 -3.46
C GLN A 468 -2.58 17.08 -4.01
N ASN A 469 -3.30 17.41 -5.07
CA ASN A 469 -4.20 16.46 -5.74
C ASN A 469 -3.46 15.28 -6.41
N PHE A 470 -2.27 15.50 -6.97
CA PHE A 470 -1.44 14.40 -7.49
C PHE A 470 -0.94 13.53 -6.33
N LEU A 471 -0.36 14.12 -5.28
CA LEU A 471 0.08 13.38 -4.08
C LEU A 471 -1.07 12.56 -3.47
N PHE A 472 -2.24 13.20 -3.38
CA PHE A 472 -3.51 12.62 -2.93
C PHE A 472 -3.95 11.42 -3.80
N GLN A 473 -3.71 11.48 -5.10
CA GLN A 473 -3.95 10.36 -6.04
C GLN A 473 -2.81 9.34 -6.05
N GLY A 474 -1.93 9.35 -5.04
CA GLY A 474 -0.85 8.38 -4.87
C GLY A 474 0.45 8.73 -5.60
N TRP A 475 0.62 9.96 -6.11
CA TRP A 475 1.85 10.41 -6.76
C TRP A 475 2.94 10.77 -5.74
N SER A 476 3.48 9.78 -5.05
CA SER A 476 4.65 9.96 -4.22
C SER A 476 5.64 8.84 -4.49
N ASP A 477 6.91 9.05 -4.12
CA ASP A 477 7.93 8.00 -4.13
C ASP A 477 7.57 6.80 -3.23
N GLU A 478 6.53 6.94 -2.41
CA GLU A 478 6.20 6.13 -1.24
C GLU A 478 4.75 5.58 -1.31
N GLY A 479 3.93 5.97 -2.30
CA GLY A 479 2.47 5.83 -2.23
C GLY A 479 1.84 6.79 -1.20
N PRO A 480 0.51 6.74 -0.96
CA PRO A 480 -0.11 7.52 0.12
C PRO A 480 0.48 7.17 1.52
N LEU A 481 1.04 5.96 1.67
CA LEU A 481 1.77 5.55 2.87
C LEU A 481 3.22 6.04 2.84
N GLY A 482 3.39 7.31 3.21
CA GLY A 482 4.70 7.92 3.31
C GLY A 482 5.67 7.17 4.22
N GLY A 483 6.87 6.93 3.69
CA GLY A 483 8.18 6.96 4.34
C GLY A 483 8.34 6.25 5.68
N SER A 484 8.98 5.08 5.64
CA SER A 484 10.12 4.88 6.54
C SER A 484 11.22 5.85 6.07
N GLY A 485 11.56 6.86 6.87
CA GLY A 485 12.44 7.98 6.50
C GLY A 485 13.48 7.67 5.43
N SER A 486 13.26 8.19 4.22
CA SER A 486 14.18 8.00 3.10
C SER A 486 15.46 8.80 3.33
N THR A 487 16.46 8.15 3.90
CA THR A 487 17.82 8.68 3.84
C THR A 487 18.29 8.70 2.39
N ARG A 488 18.52 9.90 1.84
CA ARG A 488 19.26 10.05 0.58
C ARG A 488 20.64 9.42 0.75
N THR A 489 20.85 8.29 0.11
CA THR A 489 22.20 7.74 -0.04
C THR A 489 22.91 8.59 -1.09
N LEU A 490 23.88 9.40 -0.67
CA LEU A 490 24.71 10.15 -1.62
C LEU A 490 25.51 9.18 -2.50
N PRO A 491 25.82 9.52 -3.76
CA PRO A 491 26.57 8.66 -4.69
C PRO A 491 27.94 8.16 -4.19
N SER A 492 28.44 8.68 -3.06
CA SER A 492 29.70 8.31 -2.42
C SER A 492 29.55 7.55 -1.08
N GLY A 493 28.37 7.02 -0.77
CA GLY A 493 28.11 6.22 0.44
C GLY A 493 28.03 7.02 1.75
N GLY A 494 27.97 8.35 1.67
CA GLY A 494 27.72 9.21 2.83
C GLY A 494 26.27 9.16 3.29
N TRP A 495 26.02 9.66 4.50
CA TRP A 495 24.67 9.87 5.03
C TRP A 495 24.50 11.32 5.47
N GLU A 496 23.25 11.80 5.43
CA GLU A 496 22.86 13.15 5.81
C GLU A 496 21.93 13.08 7.03
N VAL A 497 21.99 14.08 7.90
CA VAL A 497 20.97 14.26 8.93
C VAL A 497 19.76 14.94 8.27
N PRO A 498 18.53 14.43 8.46
CA PRO A 498 17.34 15.05 7.89
C PRO A 498 17.16 16.48 8.44
N ASP A 499 17.06 17.44 7.51
CA ASP A 499 16.61 18.80 7.76
C ASP A 499 15.08 18.88 7.47
N PRO A 500 14.31 19.74 8.18
CA PRO A 500 14.76 20.70 9.18
C PRO A 500 14.81 20.16 10.62
N ILE A 501 15.67 20.75 11.47
CA ILE A 501 15.75 20.48 12.91
C ILE A 501 14.94 21.53 13.68
N THR A 502 14.09 21.11 14.63
CA THR A 502 13.29 22.02 15.46
C THR A 502 13.95 22.29 16.80
N LEU A 503 14.10 23.57 17.17
CA LEU A 503 14.51 24.00 18.50
C LEU A 503 13.28 24.31 19.36
N THR A 504 13.11 23.61 20.48
CA THR A 504 12.01 23.82 21.43
C THR A 504 12.50 24.29 22.80
N ASP A 505 11.62 24.94 23.55
CA ASP A 505 11.84 25.22 24.98
C ASP A 505 11.56 23.97 25.85
N SER A 506 11.72 24.09 27.17
CA SER A 506 11.47 22.99 28.12
C SER A 506 10.02 22.51 28.18
N TYR A 507 9.09 23.19 27.51
CA TYR A 507 7.68 22.84 27.42
C TYR A 507 7.30 22.32 26.03
N GLY A 508 8.28 22.14 25.13
CA GLY A 508 8.05 21.69 23.76
C GLY A 508 7.61 22.79 22.79
N ASN A 509 7.56 24.06 23.20
CA ASN A 509 7.16 25.14 22.30
C ASN A 509 8.32 25.51 21.35
N PRO A 510 8.07 25.71 20.05
CA PRO A 510 9.11 26.12 19.12
C PRO A 510 9.70 27.50 19.43
N ILE A 511 11.03 27.62 19.39
CA ILE A 511 11.74 28.90 19.62
C ILE A 511 12.00 29.58 18.29
N ALA A 512 11.12 30.50 17.88
CA ALA A 512 11.20 31.20 16.60
C ALA A 512 12.23 32.35 16.54
N ASN A 513 12.75 32.62 15.34
CA ASN A 513 13.68 33.73 15.03
C ASN A 513 14.93 33.78 15.92
N MET A 514 15.36 32.64 16.44
CA MET A 514 16.50 32.51 17.33
C MET A 514 17.78 32.37 16.51
N PRO A 515 18.75 33.29 16.62
CA PRO A 515 20.06 33.12 16.03
C PRO A 515 20.83 32.01 16.76
N LEU A 516 21.37 31.07 15.98
CA LEU A 516 22.07 29.89 16.44
C LEU A 516 23.49 29.89 15.85
N THR A 517 24.44 29.45 16.67
CA THR A 517 25.73 28.96 16.18
C THR A 517 25.87 27.51 16.58
N GLY A 518 26.48 26.67 15.75
CA GLY A 518 26.62 25.27 16.10
C GLY A 518 27.77 24.59 15.41
N SER A 519 27.99 23.35 15.80
CA SER A 519 29.02 22.49 15.21
C SER A 519 28.56 21.04 15.17
N TRP A 520 28.86 20.36 14.08
CA TRP A 520 28.82 18.90 14.01
C TRP A 520 30.15 18.34 14.49
N ASN A 521 30.10 17.41 15.45
CA ASN A 521 31.24 16.69 16.01
C ASN A 521 31.09 15.19 15.68
N PRO A 522 31.69 14.70 14.57
CA PRO A 522 31.70 13.27 14.25
C PRO A 522 32.54 12.51 15.28
N ALA A 523 32.09 11.36 15.76
CA ALA A 523 32.82 10.62 16.79
C ALA A 523 34.22 10.14 16.34
N SER A 524 34.41 9.93 15.03
CA SER A 524 35.63 9.32 14.47
C SER A 524 36.57 10.29 13.75
N THR A 525 36.25 11.59 13.67
CA THR A 525 37.11 12.57 12.98
C THR A 525 37.30 13.84 13.79
N GLN A 526 38.49 14.47 13.71
CA GLN A 526 38.75 15.78 14.34
C GLN A 526 38.10 16.96 13.60
N GLN A 527 37.37 16.70 12.51
CA GLN A 527 36.87 17.76 11.65
C GLN A 527 35.50 18.23 12.13
N LYS A 528 35.48 19.41 12.76
CA LYS A 528 34.25 20.09 13.17
C LYS A 528 33.70 20.91 12.01
N ASN A 529 32.44 20.69 11.66
CA ASN A 529 31.73 21.53 10.69
C ASN A 529 30.87 22.53 11.47
N ASN A 530 31.31 23.79 11.49
CA ASN A 530 30.57 24.86 12.16
C ASN A 530 29.52 25.46 11.22
N PHE A 531 28.38 25.88 11.78
CA PHE A 531 27.34 26.57 11.05
C PHE A 531 26.76 27.73 11.88
N THR A 532 26.07 28.63 11.18
CA THR A 532 25.23 29.67 11.75
C THR A 532 23.86 29.58 11.10
N ALA A 533 22.80 29.62 11.89
CA ALA A 533 21.43 29.55 11.39
C ALA A 533 20.53 30.47 12.20
N THR A 534 19.33 30.74 11.70
CA THR A 534 18.27 31.38 12.47
C THR A 534 17.04 30.51 12.34
N THR A 535 16.37 30.21 13.45
CA THR A 535 15.13 29.45 13.39
C THR A 535 14.03 30.25 12.67
N ASN A 536 13.20 29.59 11.88
CA ASN A 536 12.03 30.20 11.25
C ASN A 536 10.89 30.43 12.28
N SER A 537 9.70 30.83 11.82
CA SER A 537 8.52 31.04 12.67
C SER A 537 8.06 29.78 13.42
N SER A 538 8.44 28.60 12.94
CA SER A 538 8.11 27.29 13.50
C SER A 538 9.26 26.71 14.33
N GLY A 539 10.26 27.52 14.70
CA GLY A 539 11.42 27.08 15.49
C GLY A 539 12.39 26.17 14.73
N GLN A 540 12.24 26.03 13.42
CA GLN A 540 13.04 25.13 12.60
C GLN A 540 14.27 25.82 12.00
N PHE A 541 15.38 25.11 11.91
CA PHE A 541 16.60 25.58 11.22
C PHE A 541 17.24 24.43 10.45
N ASN A 542 18.00 24.78 9.41
CA ASN A 542 18.78 23.82 8.63
C ASN A 542 20.23 23.85 9.09
N ALA A 543 20.77 22.68 9.38
CA ALA A 543 22.16 22.51 9.77
C ALA A 543 22.81 21.44 8.90
N ASN A 544 22.71 21.58 7.57
CA ASN A 544 23.33 20.71 6.56
C ASN A 544 24.57 19.96 7.07
N GLY A 545 24.40 18.69 7.43
CA GLY A 545 25.45 17.81 7.92
C GLY A 545 25.62 16.63 6.97
N VAL A 546 26.72 16.63 6.19
CA VAL A 546 27.07 15.53 5.30
C VAL A 546 28.23 14.75 5.92
N PHE A 547 28.01 13.46 6.20
CA PHE A 547 29.00 12.61 6.86
C PHE A 547 29.49 11.49 5.94
N SER A 548 30.76 11.11 6.08
CA SER A 548 31.30 9.95 5.36
C SER A 548 30.68 8.65 5.84
N SER A 549 30.70 7.63 4.98
CA SER A 549 30.22 6.27 5.28
C SER A 549 30.80 5.65 6.55
N THR A 550 31.98 6.10 6.96
CA THR A 550 32.76 5.62 8.12
C THR A 550 32.39 6.26 9.46
N VAL A 551 31.51 7.28 9.46
CA VAL A 551 31.01 7.90 10.69
C VAL A 551 29.73 7.16 11.10
N ASN A 552 29.75 6.50 12.26
CA ASN A 552 28.56 5.79 12.78
C ASN A 552 27.62 6.69 13.58
N CYS A 553 28.13 7.81 14.10
CA CYS A 553 27.40 8.77 14.92
C CYS A 553 28.05 10.15 14.84
N CYS A 554 27.25 11.20 14.96
CA CYS A 554 27.72 12.57 15.08
C CYS A 554 26.90 13.34 16.13
N THR A 555 27.56 14.18 16.91
CA THR A 555 26.89 15.06 17.86
C THR A 555 26.76 16.46 17.27
N LEU A 556 25.52 16.90 17.12
CA LEU A 556 25.18 18.29 16.88
C LEU A 556 25.28 19.05 18.20
N THR A 557 26.08 20.10 18.24
CA THR A 557 26.07 21.06 19.35
C THR A 557 25.54 22.39 18.84
N VAL A 558 24.52 22.93 19.50
CA VAL A 558 23.90 24.22 19.19
C VAL A 558 24.07 25.15 20.38
N VAL A 559 24.47 26.39 20.12
CA VAL A 559 24.63 27.46 21.11
C VAL A 559 23.68 28.59 20.76
N TYR A 560 22.86 28.98 21.74
CA TYR A 560 21.90 30.08 21.66
C TYR A 560 21.74 30.74 23.03
N ASN A 561 21.76 32.08 23.10
CA ASN A 561 21.64 32.85 24.35
C ASN A 561 22.55 32.32 25.49
N GLU A 562 23.83 32.05 25.19
CA GLU A 562 24.82 31.49 26.13
C GLU A 562 24.52 30.05 26.62
N ASN A 563 23.38 29.47 26.24
CA ASN A 563 23.06 28.07 26.49
C ASN A 563 23.65 27.20 25.38
N GLN A 564 24.12 26.01 25.77
CA GLN A 564 24.62 25.00 24.86
C GLN A 564 23.76 23.74 25.00
N GLN A 565 23.20 23.27 23.88
CA GLN A 565 22.47 22.01 23.79
C GLN A 565 23.23 21.07 22.85
N SER A 566 23.06 19.76 23.03
CA SER A 566 23.66 18.78 22.13
C SER A 566 22.73 17.59 21.91
N ALA A 567 22.67 17.13 20.66
CA ALA A 567 21.92 15.96 20.24
C ALA A 567 22.83 15.04 19.42
N THR A 568 22.75 13.73 19.66
CA THR A 568 23.55 12.74 18.92
C THR A 568 22.68 12.03 17.91
N PHE A 569 23.15 12.01 16.66
CA PHE A 569 22.50 11.36 15.53
C PHE A 569 23.31 10.12 15.15
N TYR A 570 22.61 9.05 14.80
CA TYR A 570 23.21 7.79 14.40
C TYR A 570 23.05 7.58 12.90
N LYS A 571 24.05 6.96 12.29
CA LYS A 571 23.93 6.44 10.94
C LYS A 571 22.82 5.37 10.93
N PRO A 572 21.92 5.36 9.94
CA PRO A 572 20.92 4.30 9.83
C PRO A 572 21.55 2.91 9.90
N GLY A 573 21.01 2.05 10.77
CA GLY A 573 21.52 0.70 11.02
C GLY A 573 22.75 0.59 11.94
N ALA A 574 23.28 1.70 12.47
CA ALA A 574 24.32 1.64 13.50
C ALA A 574 23.71 1.44 14.90
N SER A 575 24.12 0.38 15.60
CA SER A 575 23.60 0.04 16.94
C SER A 575 24.36 0.69 18.11
N SER A 576 25.49 1.36 17.85
CA SER A 576 26.30 2.03 18.88
C SER A 576 27.28 3.06 18.31
N CYS A 577 27.68 4.01 19.16
CA CYS A 577 28.73 4.98 18.90
C CYS A 577 30.06 4.47 19.48
N PRO A 578 31.20 4.49 18.74
CA PRO A 578 32.50 4.03 19.24
C PRO A 578 33.06 4.85 20.39
#